data_AF-A0A3G6TBK0-F1
#
_entry.id   AF-A0A3G6TBK0-F1
#
_cell.length_a   1.000
_cell.length_b   1.000
_cell.length_c   1.000
_cell.angle_alpha   90.00
_cell.angle_beta   90.00
_cell.angle_gamma   90.00
#
_symmetry.space_group_name_H-M   'P 1'
#
loop_
_entity.id
_entity.type
_entity.pdbx_description
1 polymer ?
#
loop_
_entity_poly.entity_id
_entity_poly.type
_entity_poly.pdbx_seq_one_letter_code
_entity_poly.pdbx_strand_id
1 'polypeptide(L)'
;MGAMKNTAIEHQEQNQIHPVYESSPKNDLIQKLINKDFRLSYSKLKHLTSPVNFINAMLEPKTKNAGMTLGSIVDCLLLTEQKFHEQFTIVSNSPTTDKQVEFVNLVLDKMKLEPFSEEVFNIKFREAISEGFGRVKTEGLEEYIIALIQGKEVISSDDYHKAKKIVENLKNADEVCDELMLVEDFQKMLEFNYKGWNFICFLDTYHQNGFHDLKFASDCNPEKFERDLVKFGYDIQIGIYALGFEILFGNFNPEVKHIVYDAVGNYVVLNIDSGYVNYCKRKVDFMIDCLDLMISKKAFNKSYNFFRSQNTIYKPKWSAGFDHSIFDE
;
A
#
# COMPACT_ATOMS: atom_id res chain seq x y z
N MET A 1 77.35 -12.56 -35.62
CA MET A 1 78.16 -12.54 -34.37
C MET A 1 77.85 -11.25 -33.64
N GLY A 2 77.37 -11.35 -32.39
CA GLY A 2 77.34 -10.29 -31.35
C GLY A 2 76.49 -9.04 -31.66
N ALA A 3 75.70 -8.47 -30.75
CA ALA A 3 75.47 -8.74 -29.35
C ALA A 3 74.13 -8.08 -28.95
N MET A 4 73.48 -8.67 -27.95
CA MET A 4 72.27 -8.17 -27.29
C MET A 4 72.49 -6.80 -26.62
N LYS A 5 71.42 -6.00 -26.57
CA LYS A 5 71.16 -5.11 -25.43
C LYS A 5 69.74 -5.30 -24.93
N ASN A 6 69.67 -5.76 -23.68
CA ASN A 6 68.49 -5.83 -22.84
C ASN A 6 67.78 -4.47 -22.79
N THR A 7 66.46 -4.50 -22.92
CA THR A 7 65.59 -3.47 -22.35
C THR A 7 64.47 -4.17 -21.61
N ALA A 8 64.33 -3.79 -20.34
CA ALA A 8 63.39 -4.34 -19.40
C ALA A 8 61.95 -4.18 -19.91
N ILE A 9 61.18 -5.26 -19.88
CA ILE A 9 59.73 -5.21 -20.05
C ILE A 9 59.15 -4.90 -18.67
N GLU A 10 58.76 -3.65 -18.47
CA GLU A 10 57.96 -3.23 -17.33
C GLU A 10 56.58 -3.91 -17.44
N HIS A 11 56.28 -4.80 -16.51
CA HIS A 11 54.94 -5.31 -16.30
C HIS A 11 54.07 -4.18 -15.76
N GLN A 12 53.27 -3.55 -16.62
CA GLN A 12 52.12 -2.78 -16.21
C GLN A 12 51.02 -3.75 -15.77
N GLU A 13 50.96 -4.02 -14.46
CA GLU A 13 49.73 -4.53 -13.83
C GLU A 13 48.65 -3.45 -13.99
N GLN A 14 47.78 -3.65 -14.98
CA GLN A 14 46.52 -2.92 -15.06
C GLN A 14 45.65 -3.34 -13.87
N ASN A 15 45.77 -2.60 -12.78
CA ASN A 15 44.74 -2.53 -11.74
C ASN A 15 43.44 -2.09 -12.44
N GLN A 16 42.60 -3.07 -12.78
CA GLN A 16 41.21 -2.82 -13.14
C GLN A 16 40.51 -2.25 -11.91
N ILE A 17 40.46 -0.93 -11.84
CA ILE A 17 39.58 -0.20 -10.94
C ILE A 17 38.16 -0.54 -11.39
N HIS A 18 37.56 -1.55 -10.77
CA HIS A 18 36.12 -1.74 -10.84
C HIS A 18 35.50 -0.47 -10.24
N PRO A 19 34.69 0.29 -11.00
CA PRO A 19 33.97 1.40 -10.41
C PRO A 19 33.03 0.81 -9.36
N VAL A 20 33.25 1.18 -8.10
CA VAL A 20 32.29 0.99 -7.02
C VAL A 20 31.08 1.82 -7.43
N TYR A 21 30.11 1.18 -8.09
CA TYR A 21 28.82 1.81 -8.31
C TYR A 21 28.20 2.01 -6.93
N GLU A 22 28.15 3.26 -6.45
CA GLU A 22 27.31 3.61 -5.31
C GLU A 22 25.90 3.06 -5.58
N SER A 23 25.44 2.15 -4.71
CA SER A 23 24.11 1.58 -4.87
C SER A 23 23.08 2.65 -4.55
N SER A 24 22.40 3.14 -5.58
CA SER A 24 21.21 3.95 -5.35
C SER A 24 20.04 3.04 -4.94
N PRO A 25 19.11 3.49 -4.08
CA PRO A 25 17.91 2.72 -3.73
C PRO A 25 17.14 2.21 -4.97
N LYS A 26 17.20 2.98 -6.07
CA LYS A 26 16.64 2.60 -7.36
C LYS A 26 17.34 1.38 -7.98
N ASN A 27 18.67 1.34 -7.95
CA ASN A 27 19.44 0.21 -8.48
C ASN A 27 19.16 -1.06 -7.67
N ASP A 28 19.08 -0.95 -6.34
CA ASP A 28 18.76 -2.08 -5.46
C ASP A 28 17.37 -2.65 -5.75
N LEU A 29 16.38 -1.77 -5.92
CA LEU A 29 15.04 -2.16 -6.34
C LEU A 29 15.05 -2.87 -7.70
N ILE A 30 15.77 -2.32 -8.69
CA ILE A 30 15.88 -2.92 -10.03
C ILE A 30 16.49 -4.33 -9.95
N GLN A 31 17.54 -4.53 -9.15
CA GLN A 31 18.14 -5.85 -8.98
C GLN A 31 17.17 -6.83 -8.33
N LYS A 32 16.44 -6.42 -7.29
CA LYS A 32 15.38 -7.25 -6.68
C LYS A 32 14.29 -7.65 -7.68
N LEU A 33 13.94 -6.75 -8.60
CA LEU A 33 12.98 -7.05 -9.67
C LEU A 33 13.55 -8.04 -10.69
N ILE A 34 14.80 -7.84 -11.14
CA ILE A 34 15.48 -8.75 -12.08
C ILE A 34 15.56 -10.17 -11.51
N ASN A 35 15.88 -10.30 -10.22
CA ASN A 35 16.02 -11.58 -9.54
C ASN A 35 14.67 -12.19 -9.12
N LYS A 36 13.55 -11.48 -9.28
CA LYS A 36 12.23 -11.82 -8.74
C LYS A 36 12.20 -12.00 -7.21
N ASP A 37 13.15 -11.40 -6.51
CA ASP A 37 13.23 -11.35 -5.04
C ASP A 37 12.32 -10.27 -4.43
N PHE A 38 11.66 -9.47 -5.28
CA PHE A 38 10.74 -8.44 -4.85
C PHE A 38 9.34 -9.02 -4.58
N ARG A 39 8.95 -9.05 -3.31
CA ARG A 39 7.60 -9.49 -2.90
C ARG A 39 6.52 -8.51 -3.39
N LEU A 40 5.54 -9.00 -4.14
CA LEU A 40 4.41 -8.24 -4.67
C LEU A 40 3.21 -8.23 -3.72
N SER A 41 2.39 -7.21 -3.85
CA SER A 41 1.07 -7.10 -3.20
C SER A 41 0.19 -6.20 -4.04
N TYR A 42 -1.12 -6.17 -3.77
CA TYR A 42 -2.06 -5.23 -4.40
C TYR A 42 -1.53 -3.79 -4.36
N SER A 43 -1.11 -3.32 -3.17
CA SER A 43 -0.64 -1.96 -2.97
C SER A 43 0.59 -1.61 -3.82
N LYS A 44 1.34 -2.61 -4.29
CA LYS A 44 2.49 -2.42 -5.18
C LYS A 44 2.09 -2.51 -6.64
N LEU A 45 1.39 -3.59 -7.00
CA LEU A 45 1.08 -3.89 -8.40
C LEU A 45 0.17 -2.82 -9.01
N LYS A 46 -0.74 -2.21 -8.23
CA LYS A 46 -1.63 -1.15 -8.71
C LYS A 46 -0.92 0.07 -9.33
N HIS A 47 0.36 0.29 -9.01
CA HIS A 47 1.17 1.38 -9.55
C HIS A 47 1.83 1.06 -10.90
N LEU A 48 1.68 -0.16 -11.42
CA LEU A 48 2.22 -0.57 -12.72
C LEU A 48 1.41 -0.01 -13.92
N THR A 49 1.11 1.29 -13.88
CA THR A 49 0.49 2.01 -15.00
C THR A 49 1.51 2.37 -16.09
N SER A 50 2.77 2.54 -15.68
CA SER A 50 3.94 2.72 -16.54
C SER A 50 5.19 2.27 -15.76
N PRO A 51 6.30 1.92 -16.45
CA PRO A 51 7.53 1.56 -15.76
C PRO A 51 8.04 2.63 -14.79
N VAL A 52 8.05 3.90 -15.22
CA VAL A 52 8.53 5.00 -14.38
C VAL A 52 7.64 5.22 -13.15
N ASN A 53 6.31 5.14 -13.30
CA ASN A 53 5.40 5.29 -12.16
C ASN A 53 5.57 4.17 -11.15
N PHE A 54 5.77 2.93 -11.62
CA PHE A 54 5.99 1.79 -10.75
C PHE A 54 7.26 1.98 -9.91
N ILE A 55 8.38 2.35 -10.55
CA ILE A 55 9.64 2.57 -9.84
C ILE A 55 9.52 3.73 -8.85
N ASN A 56 8.96 4.86 -9.26
CA ASN A 56 8.80 6.01 -8.38
C ASN A 56 7.93 5.68 -7.17
N ALA A 57 6.79 5.01 -7.37
CA ALA A 57 5.90 4.61 -6.29
C ALA A 57 6.54 3.65 -5.29
N MET A 58 7.52 2.83 -5.70
CA MET A 58 8.25 1.94 -4.79
C MET A 58 9.36 2.64 -4.01
N LEU A 59 9.80 3.82 -4.46
CA LEU A 59 10.83 4.63 -3.82
C LEU A 59 10.26 5.75 -2.95
N GLU A 60 9.03 6.19 -3.23
CA GLU A 60 8.33 7.20 -2.45
C GLU A 60 7.84 6.64 -1.11
N PRO A 61 7.95 7.42 -0.01
CA PRO A 61 7.38 7.04 1.26
C PRO A 61 5.84 7.00 1.15
N LYS A 62 5.23 5.97 1.75
CA LYS A 62 3.77 5.87 1.81
C LYS A 62 3.21 6.98 2.69
N THR A 63 2.25 7.74 2.16
CA THR A 63 1.49 8.72 2.91
C THR A 63 0.05 8.23 3.09
N LYS A 64 -0.45 8.23 4.33
CA LYS A 64 -1.87 7.98 4.61
C LYS A 64 -2.63 9.30 4.56
N ASN A 65 -3.84 9.26 4.03
CA ASN A 65 -4.79 10.37 4.16
C ASN A 65 -5.80 10.07 5.29
N ALA A 66 -6.58 11.08 5.68
CA ALA A 66 -7.54 10.96 6.77
C ALA A 66 -8.56 9.82 6.59
N GLY A 67 -9.01 9.57 5.35
CA GLY A 67 -9.94 8.47 5.05
C GLY A 67 -9.30 7.10 5.23
N MET A 68 -8.02 6.95 4.86
CA MET A 68 -7.28 5.71 5.09
C MET A 68 -7.05 5.44 6.57
N THR A 69 -6.70 6.48 7.36
CA THR A 69 -6.56 6.36 8.80
C THR A 69 -7.89 6.00 9.46
N LEU A 70 -9.00 6.67 9.11
CA LEU A 70 -10.31 6.34 9.64
C LEU A 70 -10.72 4.90 9.31
N GLY A 71 -10.53 4.47 8.06
CA GLY A 71 -10.76 3.07 7.66
C GLY A 71 -9.94 2.09 8.49
N SER A 72 -8.63 2.34 8.66
CA SER A 72 -7.76 1.47 9.48
C SER A 72 -8.22 1.36 10.95
N ILE A 73 -8.75 2.44 11.53
CA ILE A 73 -9.30 2.41 12.90
C ILE A 73 -10.58 1.56 12.93
N VAL A 74 -11.49 1.75 11.98
CA VAL A 74 -12.75 0.98 11.89
C VAL A 74 -12.44 -0.50 11.69
N ASP A 75 -11.56 -0.85 10.75
CA ASP A 75 -11.17 -2.25 10.48
C ASP A 75 -10.59 -2.91 11.73
N CYS A 76 -9.72 -2.21 12.47
CA CYS A 76 -9.16 -2.72 13.71
C CYS A 76 -10.25 -2.91 14.79
N LEU A 77 -11.08 -1.91 15.03
CA LEU A 77 -12.13 -1.97 16.05
C LEU A 77 -13.25 -2.97 15.72
N LEU A 78 -13.54 -3.21 14.43
CA LEU A 78 -14.56 -4.16 14.02
C LEU A 78 -14.04 -5.60 14.04
N LEU A 79 -12.83 -5.82 13.53
CA LEU A 79 -12.33 -7.17 13.22
C LEU A 79 -11.32 -7.69 14.26
N THR A 80 -10.55 -6.81 14.89
CA THR A 80 -9.44 -7.17 15.78
C THR A 80 -9.31 -6.20 16.97
N GLU A 81 -10.43 -5.87 17.63
CA GLU A 81 -10.52 -4.85 18.67
C GLU A 81 -9.47 -5.01 19.77
N GLN A 82 -9.16 -6.26 20.14
CA GLN A 82 -8.15 -6.61 21.12
C GLN A 82 -6.73 -6.13 20.76
N LYS A 83 -6.43 -5.92 19.47
CA LYS A 83 -5.14 -5.43 18.97
C LYS A 83 -5.09 -3.91 18.86
N PHE A 84 -6.17 -3.20 19.22
CA PHE A 84 -6.25 -1.75 19.04
C PHE A 84 -5.08 -1.01 19.71
N HIS A 85 -4.79 -1.31 20.98
CA HIS A 85 -3.70 -0.66 21.71
C HIS A 85 -2.28 -1.09 21.30
N GLU A 86 -2.17 -2.16 20.50
CA GLU A 86 -0.91 -2.58 19.88
C GLU A 86 -0.62 -1.74 18.63
N GLN A 87 -1.66 -1.34 17.90
CA GLN A 87 -1.55 -0.63 16.62
C GLN A 87 -1.71 0.89 16.75
N PHE A 88 -2.53 1.36 17.68
CA PHE A 88 -2.92 2.76 17.80
C PHE A 88 -2.64 3.33 19.19
N THR A 89 -2.27 4.61 19.21
CA THR A 89 -2.27 5.44 20.42
C THR A 89 -3.15 6.66 20.19
N ILE A 90 -4.10 6.87 21.09
CA ILE A 90 -4.91 8.09 21.11
C ILE A 90 -4.12 9.16 21.83
N VAL A 91 -3.85 10.29 21.18
CA VAL A 91 -3.14 11.41 21.78
C VAL A 91 -4.01 12.65 21.83
N SER A 92 -3.77 13.48 22.84
CA SER A 92 -4.44 14.78 22.97
C SER A 92 -3.77 15.87 22.13
N ASN A 93 -2.46 15.75 21.89
CA ASN A 93 -1.67 16.74 21.17
C ASN A 93 -0.89 16.08 20.03
N SER A 94 -0.87 16.75 18.89
CA SER A 94 -0.02 16.44 17.74
C SER A 94 0.72 17.72 17.31
N PRO A 95 1.83 17.62 16.57
CA PRO A 95 2.53 18.81 16.09
C PRO A 95 1.61 19.63 15.17
N THR A 96 1.43 20.91 15.47
CA THR A 96 0.56 21.86 14.74
C THR A 96 1.34 22.93 13.97
N THR A 97 2.66 22.98 14.16
CA THR A 97 3.55 23.95 13.52
C THR A 97 4.78 23.25 12.93
N ASP A 98 5.38 23.84 11.89
CA ASP A 98 6.59 23.29 11.26
C ASP A 98 7.72 23.11 12.28
N LYS A 99 7.86 24.03 13.24
CA LYS A 99 8.86 23.92 14.32
C LYS A 99 8.60 22.76 15.26
N GLN A 100 7.34 22.40 15.53
CA GLN A 100 7.02 21.19 16.29
C GLN A 100 7.29 19.93 15.47
N VAL A 101 7.04 19.94 14.17
CA VAL A 101 7.37 18.82 13.27
C VAL A 101 8.88 18.61 13.22
N GLU A 102 9.66 19.68 13.05
CA GLU A 102 11.13 19.65 13.11
C GLU A 102 11.63 19.09 14.44
N PHE A 103 11.05 19.52 15.56
CA PHE A 103 11.37 19.01 16.90
C PHE A 103 11.11 17.50 17.03
N VAL A 104 9.92 17.05 16.63
CA VAL A 104 9.54 15.63 16.63
C VAL A 104 10.55 14.81 15.83
N ASN A 105 10.86 15.24 14.60
CA ASN A 105 11.79 14.52 13.72
C ASN A 105 13.20 14.43 14.33
N LEU A 106 13.68 15.51 14.97
CA LEU A 106 14.97 15.50 15.66
C LEU A 106 15.01 14.47 16.79
N VAL A 107 13.94 14.38 17.60
CA VAL A 107 13.86 13.38 18.68
C VAL A 107 13.80 11.96 18.09
N LEU A 108 13.02 11.73 17.03
CA LEU A 108 12.94 10.44 16.34
C LEU A 108 14.31 10.00 15.78
N ASP A 109 15.04 10.92 15.14
CA ASP A 109 16.37 10.64 14.59
C ASP A 109 17.38 10.28 15.70
N LYS A 110 17.33 10.97 16.85
CA LYS A 110 18.15 10.64 18.03
C LYS A 110 17.81 9.28 18.63
N MET A 111 16.56 8.83 18.50
CA MET A 111 16.10 7.55 19.04
C MET A 111 16.29 6.38 18.08
N LYS A 112 16.61 6.63 16.80
CA LYS A 112 16.60 5.62 15.73
C LYS A 112 17.53 4.41 15.96
N LEU A 113 18.62 4.60 16.69
CA LEU A 113 19.62 3.56 16.97
C LEU A 113 19.60 3.08 18.41
N GLU A 114 18.73 3.64 19.24
CA GLU A 114 18.69 3.37 20.68
C GLU A 114 17.53 2.44 21.03
N PRO A 115 17.73 1.44 21.90
CA PRO A 115 16.60 0.69 22.45
C PRO A 115 15.73 1.64 23.28
N PHE A 116 14.40 1.54 23.10
CA PHE A 116 13.49 2.39 23.84
C PHE A 116 13.54 2.11 25.35
N SER A 117 13.75 3.17 26.13
CA SER A 117 13.45 3.23 27.56
C SER A 117 13.01 4.66 27.90
N GLU A 118 12.18 4.81 28.93
CA GLU A 118 11.71 6.14 29.34
C GLU A 118 12.86 7.07 29.74
N GLU A 119 13.91 6.53 30.38
CA GLU A 119 15.09 7.29 30.76
C GLU A 119 15.83 7.83 29.54
N VAL A 120 16.14 6.96 28.56
CA VAL A 120 16.81 7.36 27.32
C VAL A 120 15.95 8.36 26.55
N PHE A 121 14.65 8.11 26.42
CA PHE A 121 13.72 9.04 25.79
C PHE A 121 13.76 10.42 26.45
N ASN A 122 13.65 10.48 27.77
CA ASN A 122 13.67 11.75 28.52
C ASN A 122 14.99 12.51 28.34
N ILE A 123 16.12 11.80 28.27
CA ILE A 123 17.43 12.41 27.96
C ILE A 123 17.40 13.01 26.55
N LYS A 124 17.00 12.24 25.53
CA LYS A 124 16.99 12.70 24.13
C LYS A 124 16.00 13.82 23.87
N PHE A 125 14.86 13.80 24.53
CA PHE A 125 13.86 14.86 24.47
C PHE A 125 14.42 16.19 25.02
N ARG A 126 15.12 16.15 26.17
CA ARG A 126 15.78 17.34 26.76
C ARG A 126 16.95 17.84 25.91
N GLU A 127 17.76 16.93 25.36
CA GLU A 127 18.83 17.29 24.41
C GLU A 127 18.25 18.08 23.23
N ALA A 128 17.17 17.58 22.61
CA ALA A 128 16.52 18.27 21.49
C ALA A 128 16.01 19.68 21.88
N ILE A 129 15.44 19.86 23.08
CA ILE A 129 15.06 21.18 23.59
C ILE A 129 16.27 22.13 23.66
N SER A 130 17.41 21.63 24.17
CA SER A 130 18.64 22.42 24.30
C SER A 130 19.28 22.80 22.96
N GLU A 131 19.01 22.05 21.89
CA GLU A 131 19.53 22.25 20.53
C GLU A 131 18.77 23.32 19.72
N GLY A 132 18.16 24.29 20.40
CA GLY A 132 17.49 25.44 19.78
C GLY A 132 15.97 25.38 19.76
N PHE A 133 15.37 24.36 20.38
CA PHE A 133 13.92 24.21 20.51
C PHE A 133 13.35 24.71 21.86
N GLY A 134 14.16 25.35 22.70
CA GLY A 134 13.74 25.89 24.01
C GLY A 134 12.62 26.93 24.00
N ARG A 135 12.23 27.45 22.83
CA ARG A 135 11.07 28.36 22.64
C ARG A 135 9.87 27.68 21.98
N VAL A 136 10.01 26.42 21.57
CA VAL A 136 8.92 25.65 20.97
C VAL A 136 8.07 25.07 22.08
N LYS A 137 6.74 25.15 21.94
CA LYS A 137 5.82 24.50 22.86
C LYS A 137 5.86 22.99 22.61
N THR A 138 6.56 22.27 23.49
CA THR A 138 6.75 20.82 23.38
C THR A 138 5.88 20.01 24.34
N GLU A 139 5.24 20.69 25.31
CA GLU A 139 4.37 20.07 26.31
C GLU A 139 3.24 19.26 25.66
N GLY A 140 3.16 17.98 26.01
CA GLY A 140 2.17 17.03 25.52
C GLY A 140 2.55 16.32 24.21
N LEU A 141 3.72 16.61 23.62
CA LEU A 141 4.22 15.87 22.45
C LEU A 141 4.94 14.57 22.83
N GLU A 142 5.17 14.31 24.12
CA GLU A 142 5.86 13.13 24.61
C GLU A 142 5.13 11.85 24.19
N GLU A 143 3.83 11.76 24.44
CA GLU A 143 2.99 10.61 24.07
C GLU A 143 2.97 10.38 22.56
N TYR A 144 2.90 11.47 21.78
CA TYR A 144 2.95 11.44 20.32
C TYR A 144 4.27 10.82 19.84
N ILE A 145 5.41 11.28 20.36
CA ILE A 145 6.72 10.81 19.92
C ILE A 145 6.96 9.37 20.40
N ILE A 146 6.59 9.03 21.64
CA ILE A 146 6.71 7.67 22.18
C ILE A 146 5.92 6.68 21.30
N ALA A 147 4.69 7.03 20.93
CA ALA A 147 3.86 6.19 20.06
C ALA A 147 4.55 5.91 18.71
N LEU A 148 5.14 6.95 18.09
CA LEU A 148 5.88 6.79 16.84
C LEU A 148 7.13 5.93 16.99
N ILE A 149 7.89 6.09 18.10
CA ILE A 149 9.07 5.24 18.39
C ILE A 149 8.66 3.77 18.56
N GLN A 150 7.50 3.53 19.17
CA GLN A 150 6.92 2.19 19.32
C GLN A 150 6.32 1.62 18.03
N GLY A 151 6.34 2.39 16.93
CA GLY A 151 5.77 1.97 15.65
C GLY A 151 4.24 1.98 15.60
N LYS A 152 3.59 2.68 16.53
CA LYS A 152 2.13 2.83 16.58
C LYS A 152 1.66 3.98 15.71
N GLU A 153 0.45 3.86 15.17
CA GLU A 153 -0.23 4.95 14.51
C GLU A 153 -0.88 5.87 15.55
N VAL A 154 -0.66 7.17 15.39
CA VAL A 154 -1.18 8.18 16.30
C VAL A 154 -2.49 8.71 15.77
N ILE A 155 -3.54 8.67 16.59
CA ILE A 155 -4.88 9.12 16.21
C ILE A 155 -5.45 10.12 17.21
N SER A 156 -6.38 10.95 16.75
CA SER A 156 -7.10 11.87 17.63
C SER A 156 -8.23 11.17 18.38
N SER A 157 -8.62 11.73 19.53
CA SER A 157 -9.83 11.30 20.23
C SER A 157 -11.08 11.41 19.35
N ASP A 158 -11.18 12.45 18.52
CA ASP A 158 -12.31 12.64 17.62
C ASP A 158 -12.40 11.54 16.55
N ASP A 159 -11.28 11.13 15.97
CA ASP A 159 -11.26 10.05 14.98
C ASP A 159 -11.62 8.71 15.61
N TYR A 160 -11.15 8.45 16.84
CA TYR A 160 -11.54 7.26 17.60
C TYR A 160 -13.05 7.22 17.88
N HIS A 161 -13.64 8.32 18.35
CA HIS A 161 -15.08 8.39 18.61
C HIS A 161 -15.91 8.28 17.34
N LYS A 162 -15.48 8.89 16.23
CA LYS A 162 -16.13 8.73 14.92
C LYS A 162 -16.09 7.27 14.48
N ALA A 163 -14.92 6.63 14.54
CA ALA A 163 -14.78 5.23 14.17
C ALA A 163 -15.65 4.31 15.03
N LYS A 164 -15.71 4.53 16.35
CA LYS A 164 -16.59 3.78 17.26
C LYS A 164 -18.06 3.85 16.85
N LYS A 165 -18.56 5.03 16.51
CA LYS A 165 -19.96 5.18 16.04
C LYS A 165 -20.23 4.40 14.76
N ILE A 166 -19.28 4.40 13.82
CA ILE A 166 -19.38 3.62 12.58
C ILE A 166 -19.40 2.12 12.91
N VAL A 167 -18.49 1.66 13.78
CA VAL A 167 -18.40 0.26 14.21
C VAL A 167 -19.69 -0.19 14.91
N GLU A 168 -20.24 0.63 15.80
CA GLU A 168 -21.52 0.35 16.47
C GLU A 168 -22.66 0.23 15.45
N ASN A 169 -22.70 1.12 14.46
CA ASN A 169 -23.70 1.03 13.38
C ASN A 169 -23.54 -0.27 12.56
N LEU A 170 -22.32 -0.63 12.18
CA LEU A 170 -22.04 -1.87 11.43
C LEU A 170 -22.35 -3.13 12.27
N LYS A 171 -22.07 -3.13 13.57
CA LYS A 171 -22.39 -4.25 14.49
C LYS A 171 -23.89 -4.40 14.77
N ASN A 172 -24.70 -3.39 14.46
CA ASN A 172 -26.16 -3.42 14.64
C ASN A 172 -26.90 -3.62 13.31
N ALA A 173 -26.18 -3.74 12.19
CA ALA A 173 -26.75 -3.98 10.87
C ALA A 173 -26.85 -5.48 10.62
N ASP A 174 -28.07 -6.01 10.55
CA ASP A 174 -28.34 -7.44 10.35
C ASP A 174 -27.58 -8.00 9.13
N GLU A 175 -27.56 -7.28 8.00
CA GLU A 175 -26.89 -7.75 6.79
C GLU A 175 -25.37 -7.81 6.95
N VAL A 176 -24.77 -6.94 7.77
CA VAL A 176 -23.31 -6.99 8.04
C VAL A 176 -23.01 -8.10 9.05
N CYS A 177 -23.84 -8.24 10.08
CA CYS A 177 -23.71 -9.29 11.08
C CYS A 177 -23.78 -10.69 10.46
N ASP A 178 -24.75 -10.93 9.58
CA ASP A 178 -24.92 -12.21 8.89
C ASP A 178 -23.65 -12.61 8.12
N GLU A 179 -23.02 -11.67 7.43
CA GLU A 179 -21.76 -11.91 6.71
C GLU A 179 -20.60 -12.18 7.67
N LEU A 180 -20.48 -11.39 8.75
CA LEU A 180 -19.42 -11.56 9.74
C LEU A 180 -19.56 -12.86 10.54
N MET A 181 -20.76 -13.42 10.68
CA MET A 181 -20.99 -14.72 11.31
C MET A 181 -20.43 -15.90 10.50
N LEU A 182 -20.21 -15.73 9.19
CA LEU A 182 -19.59 -16.74 8.34
C LEU A 182 -18.06 -16.78 8.48
N VAL A 183 -17.46 -15.76 9.09
CA VAL A 183 -16.01 -15.56 9.11
C VAL A 183 -15.33 -16.55 10.06
N GLU A 184 -14.33 -17.23 9.54
CA GLU A 184 -13.49 -18.19 10.27
C GLU A 184 -12.23 -17.53 10.83
N ASP A 185 -11.72 -16.49 10.16
CA ASP A 185 -10.48 -15.81 10.53
C ASP A 185 -10.48 -14.35 10.08
N PHE A 186 -9.87 -13.47 10.87
CA PHE A 186 -9.79 -12.02 10.61
C PHE A 186 -8.34 -11.61 10.36
N GLN A 187 -8.12 -10.67 9.43
CA GLN A 187 -6.79 -10.16 9.09
C GLN A 187 -5.82 -11.28 8.67
N LYS A 188 -6.33 -12.27 7.93
CA LYS A 188 -5.59 -13.46 7.53
C LYS A 188 -4.55 -13.14 6.47
N MET A 189 -3.29 -13.44 6.78
CA MET A 189 -2.19 -13.33 5.82
C MET A 189 -2.17 -14.54 4.89
N LEU A 190 -2.09 -14.29 3.58
CA LEU A 190 -1.75 -15.30 2.60
C LEU A 190 -0.40 -14.97 1.95
N GLU A 191 0.46 -15.97 1.83
CA GLU A 191 1.70 -15.91 1.06
C GLU A 191 1.70 -17.02 0.02
N PHE A 192 1.95 -16.68 -1.24
CA PHE A 192 1.94 -17.64 -2.34
C PHE A 192 2.88 -17.22 -3.47
N ASN A 193 3.31 -18.17 -4.29
CA ASN A 193 4.08 -17.90 -5.51
C ASN A 193 3.16 -17.96 -6.73
N TYR A 194 3.28 -16.98 -7.63
CA TYR A 194 2.55 -16.98 -8.88
C TYR A 194 3.43 -16.44 -10.01
N LYS A 195 3.60 -17.23 -11.08
CA LYS A 195 4.50 -16.93 -12.22
C LYS A 195 5.93 -16.53 -11.80
N GLY A 196 6.45 -17.17 -10.75
CA GLY A 196 7.78 -16.91 -10.20
C GLY A 196 7.87 -15.67 -9.31
N TRP A 197 6.76 -14.98 -9.05
CA TRP A 197 6.71 -13.84 -8.12
C TRP A 197 6.08 -14.26 -6.79
N ASN A 198 6.69 -13.84 -5.69
CA ASN A 198 6.13 -14.06 -4.35
C ASN A 198 5.12 -12.96 -4.02
N PHE A 199 3.88 -13.33 -3.72
CA PHE A 199 2.81 -12.44 -3.31
C PHE A 199 2.56 -12.53 -1.82
N ILE A 200 2.17 -11.39 -1.24
CA ILE A 200 1.55 -11.30 0.08
C ILE A 200 0.24 -10.53 0.00
N CYS A 201 -0.79 -11.07 0.62
CA CYS A 201 -2.04 -10.37 0.89
C CYS A 201 -2.49 -10.56 2.32
N PHE A 202 -3.33 -9.63 2.75
CA PHE A 202 -4.00 -9.63 4.05
C PHE A 202 -5.48 -9.50 3.75
N LEU A 203 -6.22 -10.56 4.03
CA LEU A 203 -7.68 -10.56 3.91
C LEU A 203 -8.26 -9.93 5.16
N ASP A 204 -9.24 -9.03 5.04
CA ASP A 204 -9.92 -8.52 6.22
C ASP A 204 -10.69 -9.62 6.93
N THR A 205 -11.35 -10.46 6.14
CA THR A 205 -12.05 -11.66 6.62
C THR A 205 -11.71 -12.86 5.75
N TYR A 206 -11.78 -14.04 6.32
CA TYR A 206 -11.60 -15.31 5.62
C TYR A 206 -12.68 -16.29 6.03
N HIS A 207 -13.24 -17.00 5.07
CA HIS A 207 -14.02 -18.23 5.28
C HIS A 207 -13.73 -19.21 4.13
N GLN A 208 -14.06 -20.49 4.30
CA GLN A 208 -13.72 -21.53 3.33
C GLN A 208 -14.17 -21.22 1.89
N ASN A 209 -15.33 -20.58 1.74
CA ASN A 209 -15.94 -20.28 0.45
C ASN A 209 -15.49 -18.95 -0.16
N GLY A 210 -14.86 -18.06 0.59
CA GLY A 210 -14.66 -16.69 0.13
C GLY A 210 -14.05 -15.72 1.14
N PHE A 211 -14.17 -14.43 0.83
CA PHE A 211 -13.73 -13.34 1.68
C PHE A 211 -14.55 -12.07 1.48
N HIS A 212 -14.61 -11.28 2.55
CA HIS A 212 -15.06 -9.90 2.55
C HIS A 212 -13.85 -8.99 2.70
N ASP A 213 -13.90 -7.85 2.02
CA ASP A 213 -12.93 -6.77 2.19
C ASP A 213 -13.68 -5.47 2.52
N LEU A 214 -13.22 -4.79 3.56
CA LEU A 214 -13.86 -3.62 4.15
C LEU A 214 -13.36 -2.35 3.48
N LYS A 215 -14.29 -1.47 3.13
CA LYS A 215 -13.98 -0.29 2.32
C LYS A 215 -14.65 0.97 2.88
N PHE A 216 -13.84 1.83 3.47
CA PHE A 216 -14.26 3.20 3.72
C PHE A 216 -14.38 3.98 2.40
N ALA A 217 -15.57 4.51 2.14
CA ALA A 217 -15.87 5.33 0.98
C ALA A 217 -16.36 6.73 1.40
N SER A 218 -16.17 7.71 0.50
CA SER A 218 -16.77 9.05 0.69
C SER A 218 -18.30 9.04 0.60
N ASP A 219 -18.86 7.96 0.05
CA ASP A 219 -20.26 7.79 -0.32
C ASP A 219 -20.47 6.31 -0.65
N CYS A 220 -21.45 5.68 0.00
CA CYS A 220 -21.74 4.26 -0.18
C CYS A 220 -22.63 3.94 -1.39
N ASN A 221 -22.95 4.93 -2.24
CA ASN A 221 -23.74 4.68 -3.45
C ASN A 221 -23.06 3.60 -4.33
N PRO A 222 -23.74 2.47 -4.63
CA PRO A 222 -23.14 1.37 -5.38
C PRO A 222 -22.60 1.77 -6.76
N GLU A 223 -23.32 2.58 -7.53
CA GLU A 223 -22.89 3.00 -8.88
C GLU A 223 -21.64 3.88 -8.84
N LYS A 224 -21.49 4.66 -7.78
CA LYS A 224 -20.27 5.43 -7.54
C LYS A 224 -19.13 4.50 -7.13
N PHE A 225 -19.40 3.56 -6.24
CA PHE A 225 -18.40 2.61 -5.77
C PHE A 225 -17.87 1.71 -6.89
N GLU A 226 -18.70 1.33 -7.87
CA GLU A 226 -18.25 0.64 -9.09
C GLU A 226 -17.14 1.39 -9.83
N ARG A 227 -17.21 2.73 -9.89
CA ARG A 227 -16.15 3.55 -10.48
C ARG A 227 -14.92 3.58 -9.60
N ASP A 228 -15.12 3.60 -8.28
CA ASP A 228 -14.05 3.59 -7.29
C ASP A 228 -13.27 2.26 -7.28
N LEU A 229 -13.92 1.12 -7.58
CA LEU A 229 -13.26 -0.17 -7.78
C LEU A 229 -12.10 -0.08 -8.78
N VAL A 230 -12.34 0.54 -9.94
CA VAL A 230 -11.33 0.70 -10.99
C VAL A 230 -10.35 1.81 -10.62
N LYS A 231 -10.86 2.94 -10.13
CA LYS A 231 -10.04 4.12 -9.78
C LYS A 231 -8.98 3.82 -8.73
N PHE A 232 -9.34 3.07 -7.68
CA PHE A 232 -8.42 2.69 -6.61
C PHE A 232 -7.74 1.34 -6.85
N GLY A 233 -8.08 0.67 -7.96
CA GLY A 233 -7.50 -0.61 -8.35
C GLY A 233 -7.94 -1.77 -7.45
N TYR A 234 -9.10 -1.68 -6.79
CA TYR A 234 -9.65 -2.80 -6.01
C TYR A 234 -9.94 -4.02 -6.88
N ASP A 235 -10.15 -3.84 -8.18
CA ASP A 235 -10.18 -4.96 -9.13
C ASP A 235 -8.86 -5.76 -9.17
N ILE A 236 -7.71 -5.10 -9.01
CA ILE A 236 -6.40 -5.78 -8.86
C ILE A 236 -6.33 -6.50 -7.51
N GLN A 237 -6.87 -5.90 -6.44
CA GLN A 237 -6.91 -6.52 -5.12
C GLN A 237 -7.73 -7.81 -5.14
N ILE A 238 -8.96 -7.75 -5.67
CA ILE A 238 -9.84 -8.91 -5.88
C ILE A 238 -9.10 -10.00 -6.65
N GLY A 239 -8.43 -9.64 -7.76
CA GLY A 239 -7.70 -10.60 -8.58
C GLY A 239 -6.57 -11.31 -7.83
N ILE A 240 -5.75 -10.57 -7.06
CA ILE A 240 -4.65 -11.15 -6.29
C ILE A 240 -5.20 -12.06 -5.19
N TYR A 241 -6.24 -11.63 -4.49
CA TYR A 241 -6.78 -12.39 -3.35
C TYR A 241 -7.45 -13.67 -3.87
N ALA A 242 -8.21 -13.59 -4.95
CA ALA A 242 -8.81 -14.75 -5.60
C ALA A 242 -7.76 -15.74 -6.15
N LEU A 243 -6.65 -15.27 -6.72
CA LEU A 243 -5.52 -16.14 -7.09
C LEU A 243 -4.90 -16.83 -5.86
N GLY A 244 -4.78 -16.11 -4.74
CA GLY A 244 -4.33 -16.71 -3.47
C GLY A 244 -5.24 -17.85 -3.02
N PHE A 245 -6.56 -17.68 -3.10
CA PHE A 245 -7.53 -18.73 -2.79
C PHE A 245 -7.40 -19.95 -3.71
N GLU A 246 -7.23 -19.71 -5.01
CA GLU A 246 -7.07 -20.77 -6.00
C GLU A 246 -5.81 -21.60 -5.70
N ILE A 247 -4.68 -20.95 -5.46
CA ILE A 247 -3.39 -21.60 -5.26
C ILE A 247 -3.31 -22.31 -3.91
N LEU A 248 -3.79 -21.67 -2.84
CA LEU A 248 -3.62 -22.19 -1.48
C LEU A 248 -4.71 -23.15 -1.04
N PHE A 249 -5.94 -22.98 -1.54
CA PHE A 249 -7.11 -23.73 -1.08
C PHE A 249 -7.80 -24.53 -2.20
N GLY A 250 -7.38 -24.39 -3.46
CA GLY A 250 -8.05 -25.03 -4.60
C GLY A 250 -9.44 -24.45 -4.88
N ASN A 251 -9.75 -23.26 -4.35
CA ASN A 251 -11.03 -22.58 -4.59
C ASN A 251 -10.89 -21.64 -5.80
N PHE A 252 -11.33 -22.11 -6.97
CA PHE A 252 -11.22 -21.39 -8.24
C PHE A 252 -12.23 -20.24 -8.39
N ASN A 253 -13.28 -20.24 -7.58
CA ASN A 253 -14.37 -19.26 -7.64
C ASN A 253 -14.79 -18.83 -6.24
N PRO A 254 -13.91 -18.15 -5.49
CA PRO A 254 -14.25 -17.68 -4.16
C PRO A 254 -15.39 -16.67 -4.23
N GLU A 255 -16.28 -16.71 -3.25
CA GLU A 255 -17.26 -15.66 -3.00
C GLU A 255 -16.51 -14.40 -2.55
N VAL A 256 -16.70 -13.30 -3.27
CA VAL A 256 -16.02 -12.04 -2.97
C VAL A 256 -17.09 -10.98 -2.70
N LYS A 257 -17.00 -10.37 -1.52
CA LYS A 257 -17.88 -9.27 -1.15
C LYS A 257 -17.08 -8.06 -0.67
N HIS A 258 -17.65 -6.89 -0.86
CA HIS A 258 -17.18 -5.68 -0.20
C HIS A 258 -18.22 -5.20 0.81
N ILE A 259 -17.77 -4.92 2.03
CA ILE A 259 -18.56 -4.19 3.03
C ILE A 259 -18.10 -2.74 2.97
N VAL A 260 -18.88 -1.92 2.27
CA VAL A 260 -18.56 -0.51 2.06
C VAL A 260 -19.30 0.33 3.10
N TYR A 261 -18.62 1.28 3.70
CA TYR A 261 -19.19 2.18 4.72
C TYR A 261 -18.64 3.60 4.57
N ASP A 262 -19.38 4.60 5.06
CA ASP A 262 -18.97 6.00 5.01
C ASP A 262 -18.96 6.67 6.39
N ALA A 263 -18.53 7.94 6.41
CA ALA A 263 -18.36 8.71 7.64
C ALA A 263 -19.68 9.10 8.32
N VAL A 264 -20.82 9.00 7.63
CA VAL A 264 -22.13 9.37 8.18
C VAL A 264 -22.95 8.16 8.61
N GLY A 265 -22.43 6.95 8.40
CA GLY A 265 -23.04 5.70 8.84
C GLY A 265 -23.88 4.99 7.77
N ASN A 266 -23.81 5.39 6.50
CA ASN A 266 -24.35 4.51 5.46
C ASN A 266 -23.42 3.31 5.29
N TYR A 267 -23.99 2.20 4.87
CA TYR A 267 -23.24 1.01 4.47
C TYR A 267 -23.93 0.31 3.30
N VAL A 268 -23.17 -0.54 2.60
CA VAL A 268 -23.70 -1.48 1.62
C VAL A 268 -22.82 -2.72 1.56
N VAL A 269 -23.44 -3.90 1.48
CA VAL A 269 -22.78 -5.17 1.20
C VAL A 269 -22.90 -5.45 -0.30
N LEU A 270 -21.78 -5.50 -0.99
CA LEU A 270 -21.72 -5.66 -2.45
C LEU A 270 -21.16 -7.03 -2.82
N ASN A 271 -21.94 -7.82 -3.54
CA ASN A 271 -21.49 -9.05 -4.15
C ASN A 271 -20.70 -8.76 -5.44
N ILE A 272 -19.51 -9.33 -5.56
CA ILE A 272 -18.73 -9.25 -6.78
C ILE A 272 -19.03 -10.46 -7.65
N ASP A 273 -19.57 -10.22 -8.84
CA ASP A 273 -19.90 -11.28 -9.80
C ASP A 273 -18.66 -12.15 -10.13
N SER A 274 -18.87 -13.47 -10.17
CA SER A 274 -17.83 -14.46 -10.51
C SER A 274 -17.16 -14.21 -11.87
N GLY A 275 -17.91 -13.73 -12.86
CA GLY A 275 -17.37 -13.34 -14.16
C GLY A 275 -16.41 -12.15 -14.04
N TYR A 276 -16.74 -11.20 -13.16
CA TYR A 276 -15.86 -10.07 -12.85
C TYR A 276 -14.65 -10.48 -12.00
N VAL A 277 -14.79 -11.39 -11.03
CA VAL A 277 -13.65 -11.98 -10.30
C VAL A 277 -12.67 -12.64 -11.28
N ASN A 278 -13.16 -13.41 -12.24
CA ASN A 278 -12.34 -14.03 -13.27
C ASN A 278 -11.66 -13.00 -14.18
N TYR A 279 -12.33 -11.90 -14.51
CA TYR A 279 -11.70 -10.76 -15.19
C TYR A 279 -10.57 -10.16 -14.36
N CYS A 280 -10.76 -9.98 -13.06
CA CYS A 280 -9.77 -9.45 -12.13
C CYS A 280 -8.51 -10.33 -12.07
N LYS A 281 -8.66 -11.66 -12.03
CA LYS A 281 -7.52 -12.60 -12.10
C LYS A 281 -6.72 -12.43 -13.41
N ARG A 282 -7.40 -12.38 -14.56
CA ARG A 282 -6.75 -12.12 -15.86
C ARG A 282 -6.07 -10.75 -15.93
N LYS A 283 -6.62 -9.75 -15.25
CA LYS A 283 -5.98 -8.43 -15.14
C LYS A 283 -4.65 -8.53 -14.39
N VAL A 284 -4.60 -9.28 -13.30
CA VAL A 284 -3.34 -9.54 -12.56
C VAL A 284 -2.34 -10.28 -13.44
N ASP A 285 -2.77 -11.29 -14.20
CA ASP A 285 -1.91 -11.99 -15.17
C ASP A 285 -1.24 -11.02 -16.15
N PHE A 286 -2.06 -10.17 -16.77
CA PHE A 286 -1.58 -9.17 -17.72
C PHE A 286 -0.58 -8.20 -17.09
N MET A 287 -0.82 -7.81 -15.84
CA MET A 287 0.11 -6.92 -15.11
C MET A 287 1.43 -7.60 -14.79
N ILE A 288 1.44 -8.89 -14.47
CA ILE A 288 2.68 -9.66 -14.28
C ILE A 288 3.43 -9.77 -15.60
N ASP A 289 2.74 -10.02 -16.72
CA ASP A 289 3.37 -10.08 -18.03
C ASP A 289 3.97 -8.72 -18.42
N CYS A 290 3.30 -7.61 -18.06
CA CYS A 290 3.84 -6.25 -18.19
C CYS A 290 5.08 -6.02 -17.32
N LEU A 291 5.08 -6.53 -16.08
CA LEU A 291 6.22 -6.44 -15.17
C LEU A 291 7.44 -7.18 -15.75
N ASP A 292 7.24 -8.41 -16.22
CA ASP A 292 8.28 -9.23 -16.84
C ASP A 292 8.78 -8.61 -18.15
N LEU A 293 7.90 -7.99 -18.95
CA LEU A 293 8.27 -7.22 -20.14
C LEU A 293 9.15 -6.02 -19.80
N MET A 294 8.77 -5.25 -18.77
CA MET A 294 9.56 -4.11 -18.29
C MET A 294 10.98 -4.54 -17.90
N ILE A 295 11.11 -5.65 -17.17
CA ILE A 295 12.38 -6.19 -16.71
C ILE A 295 13.23 -6.68 -17.89
N SER A 296 12.66 -7.53 -18.76
CA SER A 296 13.38 -8.11 -19.90
C SER A 296 13.90 -7.07 -20.89
N LYS A 297 13.18 -5.95 -21.05
CA LYS A 297 13.59 -4.82 -21.91
C LYS A 297 14.42 -3.76 -21.19
N LYS A 298 14.72 -3.93 -19.89
CA LYS A 298 15.37 -2.93 -19.03
C LYS A 298 14.71 -1.55 -19.14
N ALA A 299 13.38 -1.54 -19.22
CA ALA A 299 12.56 -0.38 -19.61
C ALA A 299 12.09 0.48 -18.43
N PHE A 300 12.81 0.47 -17.29
CA PHE A 300 12.41 1.08 -16.02
C PHE A 300 12.13 2.59 -16.08
N ASN A 301 12.63 3.29 -17.09
CA ASN A 301 12.41 4.74 -17.29
C ASN A 301 11.35 5.06 -18.37
N LYS A 302 10.68 4.05 -18.94
CA LYS A 302 9.67 4.28 -19.98
C LYS A 302 8.34 4.74 -19.37
N SER A 303 7.58 5.50 -20.16
CA SER A 303 6.30 6.10 -19.76
C SER A 303 5.10 5.29 -20.29
N TYR A 304 3.88 5.86 -20.22
CA TYR A 304 2.59 5.22 -20.50
C TYR A 304 2.49 4.47 -21.84
N ASN A 305 3.28 4.84 -22.84
CA ASN A 305 3.29 4.20 -24.16
C ASN A 305 3.97 2.82 -24.16
N PHE A 306 4.63 2.41 -23.08
CA PHE A 306 5.42 1.18 -23.09
C PHE A 306 4.57 -0.09 -23.06
N PHE A 307 3.49 -0.10 -22.28
CA PHE A 307 2.60 -1.27 -22.15
C PHE A 307 1.48 -1.31 -23.19
N ARG A 308 1.48 -0.39 -24.16
CA ARG A 308 0.43 -0.25 -25.15
C ARG A 308 1.04 -0.13 -26.54
N SER A 309 0.51 -0.88 -27.50
CA SER A 309 0.87 -0.69 -28.91
C SER A 309 0.31 0.63 -29.46
N GLN A 310 -0.87 1.03 -28.99
CA GLN A 310 -1.57 2.26 -29.38
C GLN A 310 -2.36 2.85 -28.20
N ASN A 311 -2.49 4.17 -28.16
CA ASN A 311 -3.35 4.88 -27.20
C ASN A 311 -4.66 5.28 -27.87
N THR A 312 -5.60 4.33 -27.91
CA THR A 312 -6.95 4.57 -28.46
C THR A 312 -7.88 5.02 -27.34
N ILE A 313 -8.60 6.13 -27.57
CA ILE A 313 -9.70 6.57 -26.71
C ILE A 313 -10.99 6.05 -27.33
N TYR A 314 -11.67 5.15 -26.62
CA TYR A 314 -13.00 4.67 -27.02
C TYR A 314 -14.07 5.62 -26.51
N LYS A 315 -15.21 5.70 -27.23
CA LYS A 315 -16.36 6.47 -26.79
C LYS A 315 -16.81 5.96 -25.40
N PRO A 316 -16.85 6.81 -24.36
CA PRO A 316 -17.25 6.37 -23.04
C PRO A 316 -18.78 6.13 -22.98
N LYS A 317 -19.22 5.20 -22.11
CA LYS A 317 -20.64 4.83 -21.93
C LYS A 317 -21.55 6.03 -21.65
N TRP A 318 -21.04 7.06 -20.97
CA TRP A 318 -21.78 8.27 -20.58
C TRP A 318 -21.87 9.34 -21.68
N SER A 319 -21.15 9.18 -22.80
CA SER A 319 -21.24 10.12 -23.92
C SER A 319 -22.47 9.81 -24.77
N ALA A 320 -23.41 10.76 -24.83
CA ALA A 320 -24.62 10.64 -25.63
C ALA A 320 -24.29 10.36 -27.11
N GLY A 321 -25.17 9.60 -27.78
CA GLY A 321 -25.19 9.53 -29.24
C GLY A 321 -25.75 10.82 -29.84
N PHE A 322 -25.50 11.03 -31.13
CA PHE A 322 -26.28 11.96 -31.92
C PHE A 322 -27.45 11.17 -32.51
N ASP A 323 -28.68 11.61 -32.25
CA ASP A 323 -29.85 11.08 -32.91
C ASP A 323 -30.07 11.84 -34.21
N HIS A 324 -29.55 11.32 -35.31
CA HIS A 324 -29.72 11.93 -36.63
C HIS A 324 -31.07 11.61 -37.28
N SER A 325 -31.85 10.67 -36.71
CA SER A 325 -33.17 10.31 -37.25
C SER A 325 -34.17 11.47 -37.17
N ILE A 326 -33.87 12.49 -36.37
CA ILE A 326 -34.66 13.74 -36.29
C ILE A 326 -34.55 14.62 -37.54
N PHE A 327 -33.63 14.32 -38.47
CA PHE A 327 -33.41 15.10 -39.70
C PHE A 327 -33.84 14.36 -40.97
N ASP A 328 -34.31 13.12 -40.85
CA ASP A 328 -34.84 12.33 -41.96
C ASP A 328 -36.33 12.69 -42.16
N GLU A 329 -36.61 13.81 -42.86
CA GLU A 329 -37.95 14.19 -43.35
C GLU A 329 -38.35 13.48 -44.65
#